data_AF-A0A0Q6NWX9-F1
#
_entry.id   AF-A0A0Q6NWX9-F1
#
_cell.length_a   1.000
_cell.length_b   1.000
_cell.length_c   1.000
_cell.angle_alpha   90.00
_cell.angle_beta   90.00
_cell.angle_gamma   90.00
#
_symmetry.space_group_name_H-M   'P 1'
#
loop_
_entity.id
_entity.type
_entity.pdbx_description
1 polymer ?
#
loop_
_entity_poly.entity_id
_entity_poly.type
_entity_poly.pdbx_seq_one_letter_code
_entity_poly.pdbx_strand_id
1 'polypeptide(L)'
;MQTVSGRLEYLSWDRPWKVGELDAAPHFWDVAESLQNIRAEHAYHRDGYTLRANPEAVTELRHGGRGNGAGLFNADGRFGFSNVAAYLEWSLCALNGRTVNLIVSPSTIFSIEAAAFEEVPEVRFFGEGNMSRGSPDAAPNDEFVKRVCQPGSADCCIFLTAGADGFSCAKFSGSTARLLLDRKAEGTMRASRIGNCRIVGREPS
;
A
#
# COMPACT_ATOMS: atom_id res chain seq x y z
N MET A 1 2.43 18.58 14.83
CA MET A 1 1.85 17.92 13.64
C MET A 1 2.75 18.23 12.46
N GLN A 2 3.22 17.19 11.77
CA GLN A 2 4.07 17.29 10.59
C GLN A 2 3.27 16.81 9.39
N THR A 3 3.36 17.54 8.28
CA THR A 3 2.77 17.16 7.00
C THR A 3 3.86 17.12 5.95
N VAL A 4 4.00 16.01 5.23
CA VAL A 4 4.97 15.83 4.15
C VAL A 4 4.24 15.30 2.92
N SER A 5 4.59 15.83 1.76
CA SER A 5 4.06 15.35 0.48
C SER A 5 5.21 14.87 -0.39
N GLY A 6 5.05 13.74 -1.05
CA GLY A 6 6.09 13.15 -1.88
C GLY A 6 5.64 11.87 -2.56
N ARG A 7 6.43 11.40 -3.54
CA ARG A 7 6.17 10.11 -4.17
C ARG A 7 6.53 8.99 -3.20
N LEU A 8 5.62 8.05 -3.03
CA LEU A 8 5.83 6.86 -2.21
C LEU A 8 6.68 5.83 -2.94
N GLU A 9 7.76 5.40 -2.31
CA GLU A 9 8.49 4.16 -2.63
C GLU A 9 8.48 3.27 -1.39
N TYR A 10 7.66 2.23 -1.43
CA TYR A 10 7.65 1.13 -0.47
C TYR A 10 8.25 -0.10 -1.12
N LEU A 11 9.18 -0.78 -0.46
CA LEU A 11 9.77 -2.03 -0.95
C LEU A 11 9.41 -3.21 -0.04
N SER A 12 9.65 -3.06 1.26
CA SER A 12 9.35 -4.08 2.25
C SER A 12 9.24 -3.45 3.63
N TRP A 13 8.72 -4.21 4.59
CA TRP A 13 8.48 -3.73 5.95
C TRP A 13 9.75 -3.35 6.70
N ASP A 14 10.87 -4.01 6.39
CA ASP A 14 12.19 -3.83 6.99
C ASP A 14 13.07 -2.79 6.26
N ARG A 15 12.53 -2.13 5.24
CA ARG A 15 13.21 -1.08 4.48
C ARG A 15 12.57 0.29 4.71
N PRO A 16 13.28 1.40 4.41
CA PRO A 16 12.71 2.73 4.46
C PRO A 16 11.43 2.85 3.62
N TRP A 17 10.40 3.49 4.17
CA TRP A 17 9.14 3.78 3.46
C TRP A 17 9.22 5.21 2.94
N LYS A 18 9.85 5.39 1.77
CA LYS A 18 10.21 6.72 1.31
C LYS A 18 8.98 7.50 0.84
N VAL A 19 8.81 8.71 1.36
CA VAL A 19 7.87 9.72 0.86
C VAL A 19 8.71 10.93 0.45
N GLY A 20 9.08 10.99 -0.83
CA GLY A 20 10.18 11.86 -1.27
C GLY A 20 11.49 11.44 -0.59
N GLU A 21 12.13 12.37 0.11
CA GLU A 21 13.38 12.09 0.86
C GLU A 21 13.14 11.60 2.30
N LEU A 22 11.89 11.62 2.79
CA LEU A 22 11.56 11.22 4.16
C LEU A 22 11.36 9.70 4.25
N ASP A 23 11.96 9.06 5.26
CA ASP A 23 11.56 7.71 5.66
C ASP A 23 10.35 7.77 6.63
N ALA A 24 9.19 7.27 6.20
CA ALA A 24 7.97 7.27 7.00
C ALA A 24 7.93 6.15 8.06
N ALA A 25 8.78 5.12 7.98
CA ALA A 25 8.72 3.98 8.87
C ALA A 25 8.96 4.34 10.36
N PRO A 26 9.99 5.13 10.72
CA PRO A 26 10.19 5.57 12.10
C PRO A 26 8.99 6.36 12.65
N HIS A 27 8.40 7.22 11.83
CA HIS A 27 7.25 8.03 12.23
C HIS A 27 6.01 7.21 12.54
N PHE A 28 5.76 6.13 11.79
CA PHE A 28 4.71 5.17 12.13
C PHE A 28 4.96 4.53 13.49
N TRP A 29 6.19 4.10 13.75
CA TRP A 29 6.54 3.43 15.01
C TRP A 29 6.51 4.38 16.21
N ASP A 30 6.93 5.63 16.05
CA ASP A 30 6.80 6.65 17.10
C ASP A 30 5.32 6.84 17.51
N VAL A 31 4.43 6.90 16.51
CA VAL A 31 2.98 6.95 16.77
C VAL A 31 2.49 5.66 17.41
N ALA A 32 2.87 4.49 16.90
CA ALA A 32 2.44 3.20 17.46
C ALA A 32 2.87 3.04 18.92
N GLU A 33 4.10 3.42 19.26
CA GLU A 33 4.62 3.40 20.62
C GLU A 33 3.86 4.34 21.55
N SER A 34 3.54 5.55 21.08
CA SER A 34 2.76 6.50 21.87
C SER A 34 1.32 6.04 22.15
N LEU A 35 0.77 5.22 21.25
CA LEU A 35 -0.58 4.71 21.32
C LEU A 35 -0.64 3.34 22.01
N GLN A 36 0.48 2.81 22.49
CA GLN A 36 0.52 1.52 23.18
C GLN A 36 -0.42 1.53 24.41
N ASN A 37 -1.33 0.57 24.46
CA ASN A 37 -2.42 0.45 25.46
C ASN A 37 -3.38 1.66 25.48
N ILE A 38 -3.42 2.48 24.43
CA ILE A 38 -4.36 3.57 24.26
C ILE A 38 -5.48 3.11 23.33
N ARG A 39 -6.70 3.57 23.61
CA ARG A 39 -7.84 3.36 22.73
C ARG A 39 -7.60 4.03 21.39
N ALA A 40 -7.71 3.24 20.32
CA ALA A 40 -7.32 3.65 19.00
C ALA A 40 -8.18 2.93 17.96
N GLU A 41 -8.22 3.52 16.77
CA GLU A 41 -8.85 2.94 15.61
C GLU A 41 -7.96 3.11 14.39
N HIS A 42 -8.23 2.29 13.38
CA HIS A 42 -7.65 2.47 12.06
C HIS A 42 -8.75 2.53 11.00
N ALA A 43 -8.46 3.24 9.92
CA ALA A 43 -9.26 3.26 8.71
C ALA A 43 -8.38 2.85 7.55
N TYR A 44 -8.87 1.89 6.76
CA TYR A 44 -8.26 1.46 5.50
C TYR A 44 -9.22 1.78 4.36
N HIS A 45 -8.74 2.47 3.34
CA HIS A 45 -9.48 2.71 2.10
C HIS A 45 -8.53 2.61 0.90
N ARG A 46 -9.09 2.59 -0.31
CA ARG A 46 -8.31 2.37 -1.56
C ARG A 46 -7.23 3.42 -1.81
N ASP A 47 -7.41 4.61 -1.24
CA ASP A 47 -6.55 5.78 -1.43
C ASP A 47 -5.87 6.22 -0.12
N GLY A 48 -5.82 5.37 0.90
CA GLY A 48 -5.16 5.78 2.14
C GLY A 48 -5.28 4.82 3.31
N TYR A 49 -4.59 5.21 4.37
CA TYR A 49 -4.61 4.54 5.65
C TYR A 49 -4.46 5.57 6.76
N THR A 50 -5.21 5.38 7.84
CA THR A 50 -5.07 6.17 9.06
C THR A 50 -5.04 5.27 10.27
N LEU A 51 -4.13 5.51 11.21
CA LEU A 51 -4.15 5.03 12.59
C LEU A 51 -4.26 6.25 13.50
N ARG A 52 -5.21 6.28 14.43
CA ARG A 52 -5.39 7.43 15.33
C ARG A 52 -5.89 7.03 16.71
N ALA A 53 -5.55 7.86 17.71
CA ALA A 53 -6.16 7.78 19.03
C ALA A 53 -7.67 8.07 18.92
N ASN A 54 -8.47 7.26 19.60
CA ASN A 54 -9.91 7.49 19.73
C ASN A 54 -10.36 7.00 21.11
N PRO A 55 -10.66 7.91 22.07
CA PRO A 55 -11.13 7.54 23.41
C PRO A 55 -12.42 6.70 23.44
N GLU A 56 -13.23 6.79 22.38
CA GLU A 56 -14.49 6.07 22.25
C GLU A 56 -14.32 4.69 21.58
N ALA A 57 -13.13 4.38 21.05
CA ALA A 57 -12.88 3.10 20.42
C ALA A 57 -13.02 1.94 21.41
N VAL A 58 -13.60 0.84 20.92
CA VAL A 58 -13.70 -0.43 21.66
C VAL A 58 -12.40 -1.23 21.62
N THR A 59 -11.43 -0.78 20.82
CA THR A 59 -10.13 -1.40 20.65
C THR A 59 -9.00 -0.55 21.21
N GLU A 60 -7.95 -1.21 21.67
CA GLU A 60 -6.68 -0.59 22.07
C GLU A 60 -5.53 -1.10 21.22
N LEU A 61 -4.54 -0.24 20.98
CA LEU A 61 -3.36 -0.63 20.22
C LEU A 61 -2.40 -1.42 21.12
N ARG A 62 -1.92 -2.55 20.61
CA ARG A 62 -0.86 -3.34 21.23
C ARG A 62 0.16 -3.76 20.17
N HIS A 63 1.45 -3.74 20.52
CA HIS A 63 2.52 -4.25 19.68
C HIS A 63 3.67 -4.85 20.52
N GLY A 64 4.50 -5.70 19.91
CA GLY A 64 5.62 -6.36 20.58
C GLY A 64 6.93 -5.57 20.55
N GLY A 65 6.87 -4.25 20.39
CA GLY A 65 8.01 -3.39 20.02
C GLY A 65 8.09 -3.09 18.51
N ARG A 66 9.09 -2.30 18.09
CA ARG A 66 9.27 -1.93 16.68
C ARG A 66 9.54 -3.16 15.83
N GLY A 67 8.95 -3.21 14.64
CA GLY A 67 9.03 -4.36 13.73
C GLY A 67 8.13 -5.54 14.13
N ASN A 68 7.74 -5.65 15.41
CA ASN A 68 6.84 -6.69 15.91
C ASN A 68 5.39 -6.23 15.78
N GLY A 69 4.87 -6.35 14.55
CA GLY A 69 3.51 -6.08 14.08
C GLY A 69 2.52 -5.46 15.09
N ALA A 70 2.02 -4.27 14.77
CA ALA A 70 0.98 -3.62 15.57
C ALA A 70 -0.40 -4.23 15.28
N GLY A 71 -1.25 -4.30 16.31
CA GLY A 71 -2.64 -4.74 16.22
C GLY A 71 -3.56 -3.96 17.15
N LEU A 72 -4.83 -3.85 16.75
CA LEU A 72 -5.90 -3.31 17.59
C LEU A 72 -6.66 -4.47 18.21
N PHE A 73 -6.74 -4.54 19.53
CA PHE A 73 -7.37 -5.63 20.27
C PHE A 73 -8.59 -5.11 21.03
N ASN A 74 -9.64 -5.92 21.19
CA ASN A 74 -10.79 -5.51 22.01
C ASN A 74 -10.34 -5.17 23.44
N ALA A 75 -10.65 -3.96 23.88
CA ALA A 75 -10.22 -3.43 25.18
C ALA A 75 -10.92 -4.13 26.36
N ASP A 76 -12.09 -4.75 26.13
CA ASP A 76 -12.83 -5.51 27.12
C ASP A 76 -12.35 -6.98 27.28
N GLY A 77 -11.29 -7.36 26.56
CA GLY A 77 -10.71 -8.70 26.61
C GLY A 77 -11.47 -9.76 25.80
N ARG A 78 -12.55 -9.41 25.08
CA ARG A 78 -13.21 -10.35 24.17
C ARG A 78 -12.27 -10.73 23.02
N PHE A 79 -12.40 -11.97 22.55
CA PHE A 79 -11.64 -12.43 21.38
C PHE A 79 -11.96 -11.56 20.15
N GLY A 80 -10.91 -11.06 19.50
CA GLY A 80 -11.01 -10.25 18.29
C GLY A 80 -9.87 -9.23 18.21
N PHE A 81 -9.31 -9.07 17.00
CA PHE A 81 -8.30 -8.06 16.72
C PHE A 81 -8.30 -7.65 15.24
N SER A 82 -7.77 -6.47 14.97
CA SER A 82 -7.44 -6.00 13.62
C SER A 82 -5.93 -5.89 13.45
N ASN A 83 -5.40 -6.49 12.39
CA ASN A 83 -3.97 -6.50 12.10
C ASN A 83 -3.53 -5.18 11.44
N VAL A 84 -3.20 -4.18 12.23
CA VAL A 84 -2.77 -2.85 11.76
C VAL A 84 -1.62 -2.95 10.75
N ALA A 85 -0.61 -3.78 11.03
CA ALA A 85 0.53 -3.94 10.12
C ALA A 85 0.13 -4.44 8.73
N ALA A 86 -0.76 -5.44 8.66
CA ALA A 86 -1.23 -5.97 7.38
C ALA A 86 -2.01 -4.94 6.55
N TYR A 87 -2.93 -4.19 7.18
CA TYR A 87 -3.71 -3.17 6.48
C TYR A 87 -2.84 -1.99 6.04
N LEU A 88 -1.87 -1.57 6.85
CA LEU A 88 -0.92 -0.55 6.46
C LEU A 88 -0.06 -1.00 5.29
N GLU A 89 0.49 -2.21 5.32
CA GLU A 89 1.27 -2.75 4.21
C GLU A 89 0.44 -2.82 2.92
N TRP A 90 -0.81 -3.25 2.99
CA TRP A 90 -1.71 -3.23 1.82
C TRP A 90 -1.89 -1.82 1.26
N SER A 91 -2.07 -0.80 2.12
CA SER A 91 -2.12 0.59 1.67
C SER A 91 -0.80 1.06 1.07
N LEU A 92 0.34 0.72 1.67
CA LEU A 92 1.66 1.09 1.13
C LEU A 92 1.88 0.48 -0.26
N CYS A 93 1.52 -0.80 -0.46
CA CYS A 93 1.55 -1.44 -1.77
C CYS A 93 0.60 -0.78 -2.78
N ALA A 94 -0.65 -0.48 -2.38
CA ALA A 94 -1.64 0.13 -3.25
C ALA A 94 -1.28 1.57 -3.65
N LEU A 95 -0.74 2.35 -2.71
CA LEU A 95 -0.29 3.72 -2.91
C LEU A 95 1.07 3.81 -3.62
N ASN A 96 1.84 2.73 -3.66
CA ASN A 96 3.22 2.75 -4.16
C ASN A 96 3.34 3.38 -5.54
N GLY A 97 4.35 4.23 -5.73
CA GLY A 97 4.57 4.99 -6.95
C GLY A 97 3.67 6.22 -7.11
N ARG A 98 2.65 6.43 -6.28
CA ARG A 98 1.80 7.65 -6.26
C ARG A 98 2.41 8.74 -5.40
N THR A 99 1.99 9.97 -5.62
CA THR A 99 2.19 11.08 -4.70
C THR A 99 1.24 10.92 -3.52
N VAL A 100 1.77 10.95 -2.31
CA VAL A 100 1.01 10.80 -1.07
C VAL A 100 1.25 11.98 -0.14
N ASN A 101 0.27 12.24 0.73
CA ASN A 101 0.36 13.15 1.85
C ASN A 101 0.47 12.31 3.13
N LEU A 102 1.59 12.46 3.82
CA LEU A 102 1.85 11.88 5.13
C LEU A 102 1.52 12.93 6.21
N ILE A 103 0.66 12.57 7.16
CA ILE A 103 0.29 13.38 8.32
C ILE A 103 0.70 12.62 9.58
N VAL A 104 1.58 13.21 10.38
CA VAL A 104 2.09 12.60 11.61
C VAL A 104 1.91 13.55 12.79
N SER A 105 1.30 13.03 13.84
CA SER A 105 1.31 13.62 15.18
C SER A 105 1.67 12.49 16.16
N PRO A 106 2.87 12.54 16.79
CA PRO A 106 3.43 11.45 17.59
C PRO A 106 2.59 10.89 18.72
N SER A 107 1.41 11.43 19.04
CA SER A 107 0.49 10.92 20.07
C SER A 107 -0.97 10.91 19.62
N THR A 108 -1.24 11.12 18.34
CA THR A 108 -2.60 11.36 17.85
C THR A 108 -2.90 10.62 16.57
N ILE A 109 -2.02 10.70 15.56
CA ILE A 109 -2.36 10.22 14.23
C ILE A 109 -1.12 9.89 13.41
N PHE A 110 -1.21 8.80 12.66
CA PHE A 110 -0.43 8.51 11.47
C PHE A 110 -1.43 8.35 10.32
N SER A 111 -1.36 9.19 9.29
CA SER A 111 -2.15 9.04 8.07
C SER A 111 -1.26 9.13 6.84
N ILE A 112 -1.51 8.27 5.86
CA ILE A 112 -0.89 8.31 4.55
C ILE A 112 -2.00 8.18 3.49
N GLU A 113 -2.18 9.23 2.70
CA GLU A 113 -3.29 9.35 1.75
C GLU A 113 -2.77 9.75 0.37
N ALA A 114 -3.40 9.26 -0.69
CA ALA A 114 -3.07 9.70 -2.03
C ALA A 114 -3.36 11.20 -2.21
N ALA A 115 -2.49 11.90 -2.93
CA ALA A 115 -2.74 13.29 -3.28
C ALA A 115 -3.94 13.39 -4.22
N ALA A 116 -4.95 14.19 -3.83
CA ALA A 116 -6.20 14.33 -4.59
C ALA A 116 -6.02 14.93 -6.00
N PHE A 117 -4.91 15.64 -6.25
CA PHE A 117 -4.61 16.24 -7.54
C PHE A 117 -3.94 15.29 -8.54
N GLU A 118 -3.45 14.12 -8.11
CA GLU A 118 -2.73 13.21 -9.01
C GLU A 118 -3.72 12.36 -9.82
N GLU A 119 -3.78 12.62 -11.13
CA GLU A 119 -4.43 11.71 -12.06
C GLU A 119 -3.51 10.52 -12.34
N VAL A 120 -4.04 9.31 -12.12
CA VAL A 120 -3.30 8.07 -12.32
C VAL A 120 -4.11 7.05 -13.13
N PRO A 121 -3.46 6.14 -13.87
CA PRO A 121 -4.16 5.10 -14.61
C PRO A 121 -5.04 4.25 -13.70
N GLU A 122 -6.25 3.95 -14.16
CA GLU A 122 -7.21 3.12 -13.44
C GLU A 122 -7.10 1.66 -13.88
N VAL A 123 -7.21 0.76 -12.91
CA VAL A 123 -7.32 -0.68 -13.16
C VAL A 123 -8.50 -1.28 -12.40
N ARG A 124 -9.00 -2.42 -12.89
CA ARG A 124 -10.10 -3.16 -12.28
C ARG A 124 -9.64 -4.54 -11.86
N PHE A 125 -10.14 -5.05 -10.73
CA PHE A 125 -9.98 -6.45 -10.39
C PHE A 125 -10.59 -7.33 -11.47
N PHE A 126 -9.88 -8.39 -11.84
CA PHE A 126 -10.31 -9.35 -12.84
C PHE A 126 -10.17 -10.80 -12.33
N GLY A 127 -11.11 -11.65 -12.75
CA GLY A 127 -11.19 -13.05 -12.35
C GLY A 127 -11.55 -13.24 -10.87
N GLU A 128 -11.23 -14.41 -10.33
CA GLU A 128 -11.46 -14.75 -8.90
C GLU A 128 -10.37 -14.20 -7.95
N GLY A 129 -9.40 -13.45 -8.47
CA GLY A 129 -8.20 -13.03 -7.72
C GLY A 129 -8.11 -11.54 -7.40
N ASN A 130 -6.99 -11.17 -6.76
CA ASN A 130 -6.61 -9.78 -6.47
C ASN A 130 -5.73 -9.16 -7.57
N MET A 131 -5.73 -9.79 -8.75
CA MET A 131 -5.05 -9.28 -9.93
C MET A 131 -5.91 -8.22 -10.59
N SER A 132 -5.29 -7.28 -11.31
CA SER A 132 -6.03 -6.24 -12.02
C SER A 132 -5.62 -6.12 -13.48
N ARG A 133 -6.51 -5.57 -14.31
CA ARG A 133 -6.20 -5.21 -15.70
C ARG A 133 -6.77 -3.85 -16.04
N GLY A 134 -6.14 -3.16 -16.98
CA GLY A 134 -6.61 -1.86 -17.49
C GLY A 134 -7.59 -1.98 -18.66
N SER A 135 -7.74 -3.17 -19.23
CA SER A 135 -8.56 -3.45 -20.41
C SER A 135 -9.05 -4.92 -20.38
N PRO A 136 -10.24 -5.22 -20.89
CA PRO A 136 -10.76 -6.59 -21.01
C PRO A 136 -9.86 -7.51 -21.84
N ASP A 137 -9.13 -6.95 -22.80
CA ASP A 137 -8.33 -7.71 -23.77
C ASP A 137 -6.84 -7.75 -23.42
N ALA A 138 -6.41 -7.17 -22.28
CA ALA A 138 -5.04 -6.87 -21.81
C ALA A 138 -3.87 -7.72 -22.38
N ALA A 139 -3.71 -7.69 -23.69
CA ALA A 139 -2.74 -8.43 -24.46
C ALA A 139 -1.50 -7.55 -24.65
N PRO A 140 -0.37 -8.10 -25.13
CA PRO A 140 0.82 -7.30 -25.42
C PRO A 140 0.60 -6.12 -26.38
N ASN A 141 -0.41 -6.20 -27.23
CA ASN A 141 -0.77 -5.14 -28.17
C ASN A 141 -1.76 -4.12 -27.62
N ASP A 142 -2.27 -4.31 -26.41
CA ASP A 142 -3.20 -3.40 -25.76
C ASP A 142 -2.55 -2.04 -25.50
N GLU A 143 -3.18 -0.97 -25.98
CA GLU A 143 -2.65 0.40 -25.88
C GLU A 143 -2.55 0.89 -24.44
N PHE A 144 -3.43 0.43 -23.54
CA PHE A 144 -3.27 0.71 -22.11
C PHE A 144 -2.01 0.04 -21.59
N VAL A 145 -1.80 -1.25 -21.88
CA VAL A 145 -0.61 -2.00 -21.40
C VAL A 145 0.68 -1.37 -21.94
N LYS A 146 0.75 -1.04 -23.24
CA LYS A 146 1.90 -0.38 -23.84
C LYS A 146 2.22 0.96 -23.19
N ARG A 147 1.20 1.82 -23.02
CA ARG A 147 1.37 3.17 -22.46
C ARG A 147 1.69 3.15 -20.97
N VAL A 148 0.95 2.34 -20.20
CA VAL A 148 0.97 2.36 -18.73
C VAL A 148 2.01 1.41 -18.15
N CYS A 149 2.11 0.19 -18.67
CA CYS A 149 3.00 -0.84 -18.14
C CYS A 149 4.33 -0.95 -18.88
N GLN A 150 4.37 -0.53 -20.15
CA GLN A 150 5.57 -0.47 -21.00
C GLN A 150 6.37 -1.79 -21.08
N PRO A 151 5.74 -2.92 -21.45
CA PRO A 151 6.46 -4.18 -21.65
C PRO A 151 7.57 -4.01 -22.68
N GLY A 152 8.70 -4.70 -22.47
CA GLY A 152 9.84 -4.71 -23.40
C GLY A 152 10.78 -3.50 -23.31
N SER A 153 10.52 -2.53 -22.41
CA SER A 153 11.43 -1.41 -22.13
C SER A 153 12.11 -1.56 -20.76
N ALA A 154 13.17 -0.77 -20.51
CA ALA A 154 13.78 -0.65 -19.19
C ALA A 154 12.82 -0.02 -18.14
N ASP A 155 11.83 0.74 -18.60
CA ASP A 155 10.79 1.38 -17.81
C ASP A 155 9.54 0.50 -17.59
N CYS A 156 9.65 -0.79 -17.91
CA CYS A 156 8.60 -1.76 -17.64
C CYS A 156 8.20 -1.74 -16.16
N CYS A 157 6.89 -1.74 -15.91
CA CYS A 157 6.34 -1.79 -14.56
C CYS A 157 6.64 -3.14 -13.91
N ILE A 158 7.20 -3.12 -12.69
CA ILE A 158 7.53 -4.35 -11.95
C ILE A 158 6.31 -5.23 -11.65
N PHE A 159 5.11 -4.65 -11.62
CA PHE A 159 3.88 -5.36 -11.30
C PHE A 159 3.21 -6.00 -12.51
N LEU A 160 3.76 -5.84 -13.71
CA LEU A 160 3.25 -6.50 -14.90
C LEU A 160 3.63 -7.99 -14.87
N THR A 161 2.61 -8.85 -14.92
CA THR A 161 2.77 -10.30 -14.93
C THR A 161 2.02 -10.89 -16.13
N ALA A 162 2.51 -12.02 -16.66
CA ALA A 162 1.88 -12.73 -17.77
C ALA A 162 1.19 -14.00 -17.26
N GLY A 163 0.02 -14.31 -17.81
CA GLY A 163 -0.76 -15.53 -17.56
C GLY A 163 -1.36 -16.07 -18.85
N ALA A 164 -2.23 -17.08 -18.73
CA ALA A 164 -2.88 -17.73 -19.88
C ALA A 164 -3.71 -16.75 -20.72
N ASP A 165 -4.36 -15.78 -20.06
CA ASP A 165 -5.25 -14.81 -20.68
C ASP A 165 -4.56 -13.46 -21.00
N GLY A 166 -3.22 -13.44 -21.06
CA GLY A 166 -2.44 -12.24 -21.35
C GLY A 166 -1.82 -11.58 -20.11
N PHE A 167 -1.78 -10.25 -20.08
CA PHE A 167 -1.11 -9.49 -19.03
C PHE A 167 -2.06 -9.10 -17.89
N SER A 168 -1.53 -9.11 -16.67
CA SER A 168 -2.22 -8.68 -15.46
C SER A 168 -1.30 -7.92 -14.51
N CYS A 169 -1.90 -7.11 -13.65
CA CYS A 169 -1.25 -6.27 -12.67
C CYS A 169 -1.29 -6.93 -11.29
N ALA A 170 -0.12 -7.24 -10.74
CA ALA A 170 0.06 -7.84 -9.43
C ALA A 170 0.09 -6.85 -8.28
N LYS A 171 0.03 -5.53 -8.54
CA LYS A 171 0.21 -4.48 -7.52
C LYS A 171 -0.72 -4.63 -6.32
N PHE A 172 -1.96 -5.06 -6.59
CA PHE A 172 -3.02 -5.20 -5.60
C PHE A 172 -3.15 -6.64 -5.06
N SER A 173 -2.26 -7.54 -5.48
CA SER A 173 -2.17 -8.92 -4.99
C SER A 173 -1.13 -9.00 -3.88
N GLY A 174 -1.57 -9.03 -2.62
CA GLY A 174 -0.69 -8.89 -1.44
C GLY A 174 0.61 -9.72 -1.50
N SER A 175 0.53 -11.04 -1.69
CA SER A 175 1.71 -11.91 -1.72
C SER A 175 2.58 -11.71 -2.96
N THR A 176 1.96 -11.49 -4.13
CA THR A 176 2.69 -11.33 -5.39
C THR A 176 3.36 -9.97 -5.49
N ALA A 177 2.67 -8.90 -5.02
CA ALA A 177 3.23 -7.57 -4.90
C ALA A 177 4.47 -7.57 -4.01
N ARG A 178 4.40 -8.22 -2.84
CA ARG A 178 5.55 -8.35 -1.92
C ARG A 178 6.73 -9.04 -2.60
N LEU A 179 6.50 -10.19 -3.23
CA LEU A 179 7.54 -10.90 -3.98
C LEU A 179 8.22 -10.03 -5.04
N LEU A 180 7.46 -9.24 -5.80
CA LEU A 180 8.01 -8.39 -6.86
C LEU A 180 8.78 -7.19 -6.29
N LEU A 181 8.32 -6.63 -5.17
CA LEU A 181 9.02 -5.56 -4.48
C LEU A 181 10.33 -6.05 -3.85
N ASP A 182 10.34 -7.24 -3.24
CA ASP A 182 11.56 -7.87 -2.69
C ASP A 182 12.59 -8.07 -3.81
N ARG A 183 12.18 -8.65 -4.94
CA ARG A 183 13.06 -8.84 -6.09
C ARG A 183 13.58 -7.51 -6.67
N LYS A 184 12.76 -6.46 -6.69
CA LYS A 184 13.21 -5.10 -7.06
C LYS A 184 14.26 -4.60 -6.08
N ALA A 185 14.04 -4.79 -4.78
CA ALA A 185 14.94 -4.33 -3.73
C ALA A 185 16.30 -5.06 -3.75
N GLU A 186 16.29 -6.34 -4.16
CA GLU A 186 17.49 -7.15 -4.35
C GLU A 186 18.19 -6.92 -5.70
N GLY A 187 17.58 -6.15 -6.61
CA GLY A 187 18.11 -5.94 -7.96
C GLY A 187 18.04 -7.18 -8.87
N THR A 188 17.18 -8.15 -8.56
CA THR A 188 17.01 -9.38 -9.36
C THR A 188 15.97 -9.24 -10.48
N MET A 189 15.48 -8.02 -10.73
CA MET A 189 14.56 -7.68 -11.81
C MET A 189 15.19 -6.74 -12.81
N ARG A 190 14.90 -6.96 -14.10
CA ARG A 190 15.25 -6.01 -15.18
C ARG A 190 14.28 -4.82 -15.24
N ALA A 191 13.02 -5.05 -14.89
CA ALA A 191 12.02 -4.01 -14.76
C ALA A 191 12.36 -3.13 -13.55
N SER A 192 12.26 -1.82 -13.70
CA SER A 192 12.75 -0.87 -12.70
C SER A 192 11.65 0.01 -12.10
N ARG A 193 10.53 0.23 -12.82
CA ARG A 193 9.52 1.22 -12.44
C ARG A 193 8.40 0.64 -11.58
N ILE A 194 8.06 1.35 -10.51
CA ILE A 194 6.85 1.11 -9.70
C ILE A 194 5.70 1.90 -10.33
N GLY A 195 4.64 1.21 -10.78
CA GLY A 195 3.49 1.86 -11.42
C GLY A 195 2.60 2.63 -10.43
N ASN A 196 2.18 3.86 -10.79
CA ASN A 196 1.35 4.74 -9.95
C ASN A 196 -0.16 4.48 -10.08
N CYS A 197 -0.61 3.40 -10.71
CA CYS A 197 -2.02 3.13 -10.96
C CYS A 197 -2.88 3.00 -9.68
N ARG A 198 -4.20 3.24 -9.83
CA ARG A 198 -5.23 3.08 -8.78
C ARG A 198 -6.26 2.02 -9.15
N ILE A 199 -6.86 1.40 -8.13
CA ILE A 199 -7.92 0.41 -8.31
C ILE A 199 -9.31 1.02 -8.14
N VAL A 200 -10.18 0.86 -9.15
CA VAL A 200 -11.52 1.48 -9.15
C VAL A 200 -12.67 0.52 -8.84
N GLY A 201 -12.40 -0.78 -8.76
CA GLY A 201 -13.38 -1.77 -8.33
C GLY A 201 -13.20 -3.10 -9.02
N ARG A 202 -14.24 -3.93 -8.97
CA ARG A 202 -14.33 -5.16 -9.75
C ARG A 202 -14.81 -4.86 -11.17
N GLU A 203 -14.35 -5.65 -12.11
CA GLU A 203 -14.94 -5.66 -13.44
C GLU A 203 -16.41 -6.13 -13.34
N PRO A 204 -17.36 -5.43 -13.98
CA PRO A 204 -18.74 -5.90 -14.03
C PRO A 204 -18.80 -7.22 -14.80
N SER A 205 -19.50 -8.21 -14.24
CA SER A 205 -19.77 -9.52 -14.84
C SER A 205 -20.69 -9.42 -16.04
#